data_AF-A0A080M3D6-F1
#
_entry.id   AF-A0A080M3D6-F1
#
_cell.length_a   1.000
_cell.length_b   1.000
_cell.length_c   1.000
_cell.angle_alpha   90.00
_cell.angle_beta   90.00
_cell.angle_gamma   90.00
#
_symmetry.space_group_name_H-M   'P 1'
#
loop_
_entity.id
_entity.type
_entity.pdbx_description
1 polymer ?
#
loop_
_entity_poly.entity_id
_entity_poly.type
_entity_poly.pdbx_seq_one_letter_code
_entity_poly.pdbx_strand_id
1 'polypeptide(L)'
;MEQTPRPSPSAPARANESPAPPPARLLRLSRYLALAYLVLIIYASLYPFANWRDLGVSPLEFIDAAWPRYWTVFDLMVNVLAYVPLGFLLALALEPRRLPGGRWTATLVALLLGSLLSLAMEFLQNWLPSRVSSNLDLACNTAGTAIGAVIAFSSGRQIFRRIGEIQQTLLAPLEHLELGLVLLGTWLLTQLSPETLLFTTGDLRSVLELTPAVPYAAHSFFVLEASVIALNTIVIGLLARTLLADQAAPHLALLLFFVLALAIRTFAAAVLVAPQEAFAWLTPGAELGLLIGGVLLSLLLLLPAPIRIALAGVALMAGSALVNLTPANPYSEAALAAWRQGHFLNFNGLTRWVASFWPFIALPYLTLVGRHL
;
A
#
# COMPACT_ATOMS: atom_id res chain seq x y z
N MET A 1 -36.15 47.60 -55.74
CA MET A 1 -34.80 47.40 -55.17
C MET A 1 -34.95 46.46 -53.98
N GLU A 2 -34.81 45.16 -54.23
CA GLU A 2 -34.80 44.12 -53.19
C GLU A 2 -33.56 44.30 -52.30
N GLN A 3 -33.78 44.40 -50.99
CA GLN A 3 -32.70 44.38 -49.99
C GLN A 3 -32.47 42.92 -49.56
N THR A 4 -31.29 42.41 -49.89
CA THR A 4 -30.71 41.15 -49.38
C THR A 4 -30.65 41.14 -47.85
N PRO A 5 -31.00 40.03 -47.16
CA PRO A 5 -30.82 39.94 -45.71
C PRO A 5 -29.35 39.75 -45.34
N ARG A 6 -28.89 40.48 -44.32
CA ARG A 6 -27.54 40.37 -43.75
C ARG A 6 -27.33 39.00 -43.09
N PRO A 7 -26.15 38.38 -43.20
CA PRO A 7 -25.86 37.15 -42.45
C PRO A 7 -25.75 37.45 -40.95
N SER A 8 -26.35 36.58 -40.13
CA SER A 8 -26.24 36.59 -38.67
C SER A 8 -24.77 36.46 -38.24
N PRO A 9 -24.32 37.16 -37.19
CA PRO A 9 -22.96 37.02 -36.70
C PRO A 9 -22.75 35.60 -36.18
N SER A 10 -21.72 34.95 -36.72
CA SER A 10 -21.23 33.66 -36.27
C SER A 10 -20.97 33.70 -34.76
N ALA A 11 -21.52 32.72 -34.04
CA ALA A 11 -21.19 32.49 -32.64
C ALA A 11 -19.66 32.35 -32.51
N PRO A 12 -19.02 33.01 -31.53
CA PRO A 12 -17.57 32.91 -31.39
C PRO A 12 -17.20 31.45 -31.12
N ALA A 13 -16.25 30.97 -31.93
CA ALA A 13 -15.62 29.67 -31.76
C ALA A 13 -15.22 29.48 -30.30
N ARG A 14 -15.53 28.31 -29.72
CA ARG A 14 -15.16 27.90 -28.36
C ARG A 14 -13.69 28.21 -28.11
N ALA A 15 -13.43 29.35 -27.48
CA ALA A 15 -12.10 29.77 -27.08
C ALA A 15 -11.60 28.77 -26.05
N ASN A 16 -10.46 28.15 -26.34
CA ASN A 16 -9.51 27.51 -25.42
C ASN A 16 -10.02 27.36 -23.98
N GLU A 17 -10.83 26.33 -23.72
CA GLU A 17 -11.00 25.84 -22.36
C GLU A 17 -9.64 25.32 -21.89
N SER A 18 -8.95 26.14 -21.12
CA SER A 18 -7.79 25.72 -20.36
C SER A 18 -8.19 24.45 -19.60
N PRO A 19 -7.44 23.34 -19.73
CA PRO A 19 -7.88 22.07 -19.17
C PRO A 19 -8.08 22.24 -17.67
N ALA A 20 -9.29 21.89 -17.21
CA ALA A 20 -9.70 21.96 -15.82
C ALA A 20 -8.58 21.46 -14.89
N PRO A 21 -8.34 22.13 -13.75
CA PRO A 21 -7.33 21.69 -12.80
C PRO A 21 -7.58 20.21 -12.44
N PRO A 22 -6.51 19.41 -12.24
CA PRO A 22 -6.67 18.07 -11.70
C PRO A 22 -7.46 18.21 -10.40
N PRO A 23 -8.49 17.38 -10.20
CA PRO A 23 -9.32 17.49 -9.01
C PRO A 23 -8.40 17.42 -7.80
N ALA A 24 -8.55 18.38 -6.85
CA ALA A 24 -7.68 18.52 -5.68
C ALA A 24 -7.46 17.21 -4.91
N ARG A 25 -8.42 16.28 -5.03
CA ARG A 25 -8.38 14.89 -4.57
C ARG A 25 -7.15 14.11 -5.08
N LEU A 26 -6.84 14.13 -6.37
CA LEU A 26 -5.72 13.34 -6.94
C LEU A 26 -4.37 13.84 -6.45
N LEU A 27 -4.26 15.15 -6.23
CA LEU A 27 -3.07 15.75 -5.65
C LEU A 27 -2.89 15.31 -4.19
N ARG A 28 -3.96 15.34 -3.38
CA ARG A 28 -3.93 14.83 -1.99
C ARG A 28 -3.57 13.34 -1.94
N LEU A 29 -4.21 12.53 -2.79
CA LEU A 29 -3.88 11.11 -2.90
C LEU A 29 -2.40 10.90 -3.25
N SER A 30 -1.86 11.65 -4.21
CA SER A 30 -0.45 11.55 -4.58
C SER A 30 0.49 11.93 -3.45
N ARG A 31 0.14 12.96 -2.66
CA ARG A 31 0.89 13.34 -1.45
C ARG A 31 0.87 12.25 -0.38
N TYR A 32 -0.29 11.67 -0.11
CA TYR A 32 -0.41 10.60 0.87
C TYR A 32 0.30 9.32 0.43
N LEU A 33 0.20 8.95 -0.86
CA LEU A 33 0.95 7.84 -1.42
C LEU A 33 2.45 8.10 -1.40
N ALA A 34 2.91 9.31 -1.77
CA ALA A 34 4.33 9.67 -1.70
C ALA A 34 4.86 9.55 -0.27
N LEU A 35 4.10 10.04 0.72
CA LEU A 35 4.47 9.96 2.13
C LEU A 35 4.50 8.50 2.63
N ALA A 36 3.46 7.71 2.32
CA ALA A 36 3.43 6.29 2.67
C ALA A 36 4.60 5.53 2.04
N TYR A 37 4.94 5.82 0.79
CA TYR A 37 6.04 5.17 0.08
C TYR A 37 7.42 5.63 0.57
N LEU A 38 7.56 6.89 1.01
CA LEU A 38 8.75 7.38 1.67
C LEU A 38 9.00 6.66 3.01
N VAL A 39 7.95 6.49 3.82
CA VAL A 39 8.02 5.69 5.05
C VAL A 39 8.42 4.25 4.75
N LEU A 40 7.86 3.67 3.68
CA LEU A 40 8.20 2.31 3.22
C LEU A 40 9.68 2.17 2.86
N ILE A 41 10.24 3.12 2.09
CA ILE A 41 11.68 3.13 1.74
C ILE A 41 12.54 3.26 2.99
N ILE A 42 12.27 4.24 3.86
CA ILE A 42 13.06 4.46 5.08
C ILE A 42 13.09 3.19 5.94
N TYR A 43 11.93 2.57 6.12
CA TYR A 43 11.84 1.33 6.88
C TYR A 43 12.65 0.20 6.22
N ALA A 44 12.47 -0.01 4.92
CA ALA A 44 13.15 -1.09 4.19
C ALA A 44 14.68 -0.91 4.20
N SER A 45 15.17 0.33 4.18
CA SER A 45 16.60 0.65 4.22
C SER A 45 17.23 0.48 5.60
N LEU A 46 16.49 0.79 6.67
CA LEU A 46 17.03 0.82 8.04
C LEU A 46 16.68 -0.41 8.89
N TYR A 47 15.76 -1.28 8.43
CA TYR A 47 15.50 -2.56 9.09
C TYR A 47 16.79 -3.40 9.20
N PRO A 48 17.07 -4.05 10.36
CA PRO A 48 16.18 -4.29 11.50
C PRO A 48 16.17 -3.22 12.60
N PHE A 49 16.78 -2.04 12.40
CA PHE A 49 16.93 -1.01 13.43
C PHE A 49 17.65 -1.48 14.71
N ALA A 50 18.52 -2.48 14.61
CA ALA A 50 19.19 -3.10 15.75
C ALA A 50 20.72 -3.10 15.60
N ASN A 51 21.40 -3.19 16.74
CA ASN A 51 22.86 -3.32 16.83
C ASN A 51 23.65 -2.18 16.19
N TRP A 52 23.12 -0.95 16.25
CA TRP A 52 23.80 0.23 15.71
C TRP A 52 25.17 0.39 16.37
N ARG A 53 26.23 0.50 15.57
CA ARG A 53 27.61 0.62 16.06
C ARG A 53 28.42 1.53 15.16
N ASP A 54 29.27 2.34 15.78
CA ASP A 54 30.26 3.12 15.05
C ASP A 54 31.45 2.23 14.69
N LEU A 55 31.81 2.21 13.41
CA LEU A 55 32.93 1.45 12.86
C LEU A 55 34.18 2.32 12.70
N GLY A 56 34.12 3.62 13.04
CA GLY A 56 35.24 4.55 12.90
C GLY A 56 35.55 4.96 11.46
N VAL A 57 34.65 4.65 10.53
CA VAL A 57 34.74 4.97 9.10
C VAL A 57 34.02 6.29 8.85
N SER A 58 34.52 7.12 7.94
CA SER A 58 33.82 8.35 7.59
C SER A 58 32.46 8.02 6.96
N PRO A 59 31.33 8.57 7.43
CA PRO A 59 30.00 8.22 6.91
C PRO A 59 29.75 8.56 5.43
N LEU A 60 30.64 9.35 4.81
CA LEU A 60 30.59 9.72 3.40
C LEU A 60 31.64 8.99 2.56
N GLU A 61 32.47 8.13 3.15
CA GLU A 61 33.56 7.44 2.46
C GLU A 61 33.08 6.56 1.31
N PHE A 62 31.86 6.02 1.41
CA PHE A 62 31.24 5.19 0.38
C PHE A 62 31.02 5.92 -0.96
N ILE A 63 30.99 7.26 -0.97
CA ILE A 63 30.78 8.06 -2.19
C ILE A 63 31.95 7.86 -3.15
N ASP A 64 33.18 7.97 -2.63
CA ASP A 64 34.41 7.90 -3.41
C ASP A 64 35.02 6.48 -3.41
N ALA A 65 34.37 5.52 -2.74
CA ALA A 65 34.81 4.13 -2.68
C ALA A 65 34.79 3.46 -4.06
N ALA A 66 35.65 2.46 -4.25
CA ALA A 66 35.57 1.59 -5.43
C ALA A 66 34.23 0.83 -5.44
N TRP A 67 33.79 0.45 -6.64
CA TRP A 67 32.56 -0.34 -6.78
C TRP A 67 32.58 -1.60 -5.91
N PRO A 68 31.43 -2.00 -5.33
CA PRO A 68 31.32 -3.23 -4.56
C PRO A 68 31.82 -4.43 -5.37
N ARG A 69 32.59 -5.31 -4.72
CA ARG A 69 33.16 -6.48 -5.40
C ARG A 69 32.11 -7.55 -5.74
N TYR A 70 31.00 -7.57 -5.00
CA TYR A 70 29.90 -8.51 -5.17
C TYR A 70 28.62 -7.72 -5.41
N TRP A 71 28.11 -7.79 -6.64
CA TRP A 71 26.83 -7.20 -7.04
C TRP A 71 26.19 -8.11 -8.08
N THR A 72 24.86 -8.13 -8.11
CA THR A 72 24.11 -8.80 -9.17
C THR A 72 23.27 -7.81 -9.95
N VAL A 73 22.96 -8.13 -11.21
CA VAL A 73 22.03 -7.32 -12.01
C VAL A 73 20.67 -7.22 -11.32
N PHE A 74 20.27 -8.28 -10.61
CA PHE A 74 19.03 -8.30 -9.83
C PHE A 74 19.03 -7.20 -8.75
N ASP A 75 20.12 -7.05 -7.98
CA ASP A 75 20.23 -6.03 -6.93
C ASP A 75 20.09 -4.61 -7.51
N LEU A 76 20.77 -4.35 -8.63
CA LEU A 76 20.69 -3.05 -9.32
C LEU A 76 19.26 -2.78 -9.81
N MET A 77 18.63 -3.78 -10.43
CA MET A 77 17.26 -3.65 -10.92
C MET A 77 16.27 -3.39 -9.79
N VAL A 78 16.40 -4.08 -8.66
CA VAL A 78 15.53 -3.88 -7.50
C VAL A 78 15.68 -2.47 -6.94
N ASN A 79 16.91 -1.95 -6.80
CA ASN A 79 17.17 -0.59 -6.32
C ASN A 79 16.57 0.48 -7.25
N VAL A 80 16.76 0.33 -8.57
CA VAL A 80 16.11 1.21 -9.57
C VAL A 80 14.58 1.13 -9.44
N LEU A 81 14.01 -0.08 -9.51
CA LEU A 81 12.56 -0.28 -9.50
C LEU A 81 11.91 0.18 -8.18
N ALA A 82 12.61 0.05 -7.05
CA ALA A 82 12.12 0.51 -5.75
C ALA A 82 11.95 2.04 -5.71
N TYR A 83 12.82 2.81 -6.37
CA TYR A 83 12.76 4.28 -6.37
C TYR A 83 11.94 4.88 -7.53
N VAL A 84 11.58 4.10 -8.56
CA VAL A 84 10.70 4.58 -9.66
C VAL A 84 9.36 5.11 -9.15
N PRO A 85 8.59 4.38 -8.30
CA PRO A 85 7.33 4.90 -7.78
C PRO A 85 7.52 6.16 -6.93
N LEU A 86 8.62 6.27 -6.18
CA LEU A 86 8.92 7.44 -5.37
C LEU A 86 9.08 8.69 -6.24
N GLY A 87 9.95 8.64 -7.26
CA GLY A 87 10.17 9.76 -8.17
C GLY A 87 8.90 10.18 -8.90
N PHE A 88 8.08 9.20 -9.32
CA PHE A 88 6.78 9.44 -9.95
C PHE A 88 5.82 10.17 -9.00
N LEU A 89 5.63 9.64 -7.79
CA LEU A 89 4.70 10.20 -6.80
C LEU A 89 5.13 11.58 -6.31
N LEU A 90 6.44 11.80 -6.05
CA LEU A 90 6.97 13.10 -5.65
C LEU A 90 6.71 14.17 -6.72
N ALA A 91 7.01 13.87 -7.99
CA ALA A 91 6.81 14.81 -9.09
C ALA A 91 5.32 15.22 -9.24
N LEU A 92 4.41 14.31 -8.96
CA LEU A 92 2.97 14.57 -8.98
C LEU A 92 2.47 15.33 -7.74
N ALA A 93 3.04 15.02 -6.57
CA ALA A 93 2.69 15.63 -5.28
C ALA A 93 3.05 17.13 -5.18
N LEU A 94 4.05 17.56 -5.95
CA LEU A 94 4.60 18.93 -5.97
C LEU A 94 3.71 19.97 -6.68
N GLU A 95 2.54 19.58 -7.19
CA GLU A 95 1.58 20.47 -7.85
C GLU A 95 2.23 21.37 -8.94
N PRO A 96 2.67 20.80 -10.07
CA PRO A 96 3.54 21.48 -11.05
C PRO A 96 3.06 22.85 -11.53
N ARG A 97 1.75 23.14 -11.50
CA ARG A 97 1.19 24.43 -11.92
C ARG A 97 1.55 25.60 -10.99
N ARG A 98 1.90 25.35 -9.73
CA ARG A 98 2.23 26.39 -8.74
C ARG A 98 3.73 26.70 -8.65
N LEU A 99 4.56 25.87 -9.28
CA LEU A 99 6.01 26.04 -9.24
C LEU A 99 6.50 26.91 -10.41
N PRO A 100 7.44 27.83 -10.18
CA PRO A 100 8.16 28.50 -11.27
C PRO A 100 8.82 27.44 -12.16
N GLY A 101 8.67 27.51 -13.49
CA GLY A 101 9.19 26.49 -14.41
C GLY A 101 8.33 25.22 -14.54
N GLY A 102 7.20 25.15 -13.85
CA GLY A 102 6.16 24.16 -14.12
C GLY A 102 6.58 22.73 -13.81
N ARG A 103 6.38 21.83 -14.79
CA ARG A 103 6.71 20.40 -14.66
C ARG A 103 8.20 20.12 -14.58
N TRP A 104 9.04 20.97 -15.19
CA TRP A 104 10.49 20.80 -15.14
C TRP A 104 11.00 20.93 -13.71
N THR A 105 10.58 21.99 -13.03
CA THR A 105 10.94 22.22 -11.62
C THR A 105 10.40 21.12 -10.73
N ALA A 106 9.15 20.68 -10.91
CA ALA A 106 8.63 19.54 -10.16
C ALA A 106 9.46 18.26 -10.36
N THR A 107 9.94 18.01 -11.59
CA THR A 107 10.78 16.85 -11.93
C THR A 107 12.15 16.95 -11.27
N LEU A 108 12.80 18.12 -11.35
CA LEU A 108 14.11 18.36 -10.74
C LEU A 108 14.06 18.30 -9.21
N VAL A 109 13.02 18.86 -8.60
CA VAL A 109 12.82 18.79 -7.15
C VAL A 109 12.53 17.36 -6.71
N ALA A 110 11.71 16.61 -7.46
CA ALA A 110 11.47 15.19 -7.16
C ALA A 110 12.76 14.35 -7.25
N LEU A 111 13.58 14.58 -8.27
CA LEU A 111 14.89 13.96 -8.41
C LEU A 111 15.79 14.29 -7.22
N LEU A 112 15.90 15.58 -6.88
CA LEU A 112 16.71 16.03 -5.74
C LEU A 112 16.24 15.40 -4.43
N LEU A 113 14.93 15.40 -4.15
CA LEU A 113 14.39 14.82 -2.92
C LEU A 113 14.63 13.30 -2.84
N GLY A 114 14.44 12.55 -3.93
CA GLY A 114 14.69 11.11 -3.94
C GLY A 114 16.18 10.77 -3.83
N SER A 115 17.06 11.52 -4.50
CA SER A 115 18.51 11.37 -4.36
C SER A 115 19.01 11.71 -2.96
N LEU A 116 18.50 12.78 -2.35
CA LEU A 116 18.81 13.14 -0.96
C LEU A 116 18.31 12.08 0.02
N LEU A 117 17.13 11.51 -0.21
CA LEU A 117 16.64 10.39 0.59
C LEU A 117 17.59 9.19 0.46
N SER A 118 17.98 8.80 -0.75
CA SER A 118 18.95 7.71 -0.95
C SER A 118 20.26 8.01 -0.26
N LEU A 119 20.81 9.21 -0.42
CA LEU A 119 22.05 9.63 0.23
C LEU A 119 21.94 9.52 1.76
N ALA A 120 20.82 9.96 2.33
CA ALA A 120 20.57 9.85 3.76
C ALA A 120 20.46 8.39 4.22
N MET A 121 19.85 7.50 3.44
CA MET A 121 19.76 6.08 3.78
C MET A 121 21.14 5.42 3.74
N GLU A 122 21.90 5.61 2.67
CA GLU A 122 23.28 5.10 2.55
C GLU A 122 24.17 5.65 3.67
N PHE A 123 24.05 6.94 4.00
CA PHE A 123 24.76 7.57 5.10
C PHE A 123 24.44 6.86 6.43
N LEU A 124 23.16 6.70 6.77
CA LEU A 124 22.74 6.07 8.03
C LEU A 124 23.10 4.58 8.11
N GLN A 125 23.19 3.89 6.98
CA GLN A 125 23.55 2.48 6.94
C GLN A 125 24.98 2.18 7.39
N ASN A 126 25.88 3.16 7.45
CA ASN A 126 27.23 2.97 8.01
C ASN A 126 27.22 2.49 9.47
N TRP A 127 26.18 2.82 10.23
CA TRP A 127 26.03 2.37 11.61
C TRP A 127 25.28 1.05 11.74
N LEU A 128 24.74 0.49 10.66
CA LEU A 128 23.97 -0.75 10.66
C LEU A 128 24.85 -1.93 10.23
N PRO A 129 25.20 -2.87 11.14
CA PRO A 129 26.08 -4.00 10.84
C PRO A 129 25.65 -4.89 9.69
N SER A 130 24.34 -4.98 9.46
CA SER A 130 23.71 -5.83 8.45
C SER A 130 23.63 -5.17 7.08
N ARG A 131 24.12 -3.92 6.95
CA ARG A 131 24.04 -3.12 5.73
C ARG A 131 25.42 -2.66 5.32
N VAL A 132 25.58 -2.42 4.02
CA VAL A 132 26.81 -1.91 3.43
C VAL A 132 26.41 -0.74 2.56
N SER A 133 26.87 0.46 2.93
CA SER A 133 26.64 1.67 2.16
C SER A 133 27.39 1.60 0.82
N SER A 134 26.77 2.04 -0.27
CA SER A 134 27.27 1.84 -1.62
C SER A 134 26.95 3.02 -2.56
N ASN A 135 27.97 3.52 -3.27
CA ASN A 135 27.76 4.51 -4.33
C ASN A 135 26.95 3.95 -5.51
N LEU A 136 27.02 2.63 -5.73
CA LEU A 136 26.26 1.94 -6.76
C LEU A 136 24.76 1.93 -6.44
N ASP A 137 24.40 1.75 -5.17
CA ASP A 137 23.01 1.79 -4.71
C ASP A 137 22.47 3.22 -4.77
N LEU A 138 23.27 4.21 -4.33
CA LEU A 138 22.96 5.63 -4.50
C LEU A 138 22.68 5.99 -5.97
N ALA A 139 23.50 5.49 -6.90
CA ALA A 139 23.33 5.72 -8.33
C ALA A 139 22.05 5.04 -8.87
N CYS A 140 21.79 3.79 -8.48
CA CYS A 140 20.59 3.05 -8.90
C CYS A 140 19.30 3.69 -8.38
N ASN A 141 19.26 4.05 -7.10
CA ASN A 141 18.13 4.71 -6.46
C ASN A 141 17.86 6.09 -7.10
N THR A 142 18.91 6.85 -7.38
CA THR A 142 18.83 8.13 -8.10
C THR A 142 18.30 7.94 -9.53
N ALA A 143 18.79 6.94 -10.27
CA ALA A 143 18.31 6.61 -11.60
C ALA A 143 16.83 6.20 -11.59
N GLY A 144 16.41 5.36 -10.63
CA GLY A 144 15.01 5.01 -10.41
C GLY A 144 14.14 6.24 -10.17
N THR A 145 14.56 7.13 -9.28
CA THR A 145 13.88 8.40 -9.01
C THR A 145 13.73 9.23 -10.28
N ALA A 146 14.81 9.36 -11.07
CA ALA A 146 14.79 10.10 -12.33
C ALA A 146 13.79 9.51 -13.33
N ILE A 147 13.81 8.19 -13.53
CA ILE A 147 12.87 7.48 -14.42
C ILE A 147 11.43 7.75 -13.98
N GLY A 148 11.13 7.59 -12.69
CA GLY A 148 9.80 7.88 -12.14
C GLY A 148 9.35 9.31 -12.40
N ALA A 149 10.22 10.29 -12.14
CA ALA A 149 9.93 11.70 -12.35
C ALA A 149 9.71 12.03 -13.84
N VAL A 150 10.47 11.42 -14.75
CA VAL A 150 10.29 11.56 -16.21
C VAL A 150 8.98 10.93 -16.69
N ILE A 151 8.56 9.79 -16.12
CA ILE A 151 7.25 9.18 -16.40
C ILE A 151 6.14 10.14 -15.95
N ALA A 152 6.27 10.78 -14.77
CA ALA A 152 5.31 11.78 -14.31
C ALA A 152 5.28 13.02 -15.21
N PHE A 153 6.44 13.49 -15.67
CA PHE A 153 6.55 14.63 -16.58
C PHE A 153 5.83 14.40 -17.91
N SER A 154 6.10 13.25 -18.54
CA SER A 154 5.60 12.87 -19.87
C SER A 154 4.15 12.43 -19.85
N SER A 155 3.81 11.51 -18.94
CA SER A 155 2.54 10.77 -18.95
C SER A 155 1.62 11.11 -17.78
N GLY A 156 2.09 11.85 -16.78
CA GLY A 156 1.34 12.15 -15.55
C GLY A 156 -0.02 12.80 -15.79
N ARG A 157 -0.15 13.67 -16.80
CA ARG A 157 -1.45 14.28 -17.16
C ARG A 157 -2.46 13.24 -17.65
N GLN A 158 -2.04 12.33 -18.52
CA GLN A 158 -2.91 11.29 -19.07
C GLN A 158 -3.29 10.27 -17.99
N ILE A 159 -2.32 9.88 -17.16
CA ILE A 159 -2.53 9.00 -16.02
C ILE A 159 -3.52 9.63 -15.03
N PHE A 160 -3.32 10.89 -14.63
CA PHE A 160 -4.25 11.59 -13.74
C PHE A 160 -5.65 11.71 -14.32
N ARG A 161 -5.78 11.97 -15.62
CA ARG A 161 -7.09 12.04 -16.27
C ARG A 161 -7.80 10.69 -16.19
N ARG A 162 -7.13 9.60 -16.59
CA ARG A 162 -7.71 8.24 -16.53
C ARG A 162 -8.06 7.82 -15.10
N ILE A 163 -7.17 8.06 -14.14
CA ILE A 163 -7.45 7.77 -12.73
C ILE A 163 -8.63 8.62 -12.25
N GLY A 164 -8.70 9.91 -12.62
CA GLY A 164 -9.83 10.78 -12.30
C GLY A 164 -11.16 10.26 -12.85
N GLU A 165 -11.19 9.84 -14.12
CA GLU A 165 -12.37 9.23 -14.76
C GLU A 165 -12.80 7.94 -14.05
N ILE A 166 -11.85 7.07 -13.69
CA ILE A 166 -12.13 5.85 -12.92
C ILE A 166 -12.65 6.19 -11.52
N GLN A 167 -12.06 7.16 -10.82
CA GLN A 167 -12.51 7.57 -9.50
C GLN A 167 -13.92 8.18 -9.54
N GLN A 168 -14.25 8.96 -10.57
CA GLN A 168 -15.59 9.54 -10.73
C GLN A 168 -16.67 8.49 -10.99
N THR A 169 -16.31 7.38 -11.63
CA THR A 169 -17.25 6.31 -11.97
C THR A 169 -17.38 5.26 -10.86
N LEU A 170 -16.25 4.87 -10.25
CA LEU A 170 -16.21 3.80 -9.26
C LEU A 170 -16.36 4.26 -7.81
N LEU A 171 -15.90 5.46 -7.47
CA LEU A 171 -15.77 5.88 -6.07
C LEU A 171 -16.83 6.89 -5.64
N ALA A 172 -17.33 6.71 -4.41
CA ALA A 172 -18.28 7.61 -3.80
C ALA A 172 -17.67 9.02 -3.59
N PRO A 173 -18.49 10.08 -3.62
CA PRO A 173 -18.03 11.45 -3.37
C PRO A 173 -17.81 11.72 -1.87
N LEU A 174 -16.99 10.91 -1.21
CA LEU A 174 -16.68 11.03 0.21
C LEU A 174 -15.63 12.11 0.50
N GLU A 175 -15.78 12.76 1.65
CA GLU A 175 -14.69 13.48 2.29
C GLU A 175 -13.59 12.51 2.70
N HIS A 176 -12.33 12.90 2.52
CA HIS A 176 -11.16 12.09 2.86
C HIS A 176 -11.10 10.69 2.20
N LEU A 177 -11.75 10.49 1.06
CA LEU A 177 -11.70 9.25 0.25
C LEU A 177 -10.27 8.74 0.04
N GLU A 178 -9.33 9.66 -0.19
CA GLU A 178 -7.91 9.35 -0.37
C GLU A 178 -7.28 8.60 0.80
N LEU A 179 -7.71 8.85 2.05
CA LEU A 179 -7.22 8.10 3.22
C LEU A 179 -7.73 6.66 3.20
N GLY A 180 -9.00 6.45 2.82
CA GLY A 180 -9.58 5.12 2.66
C GLY A 180 -8.88 4.31 1.57
N LEU A 181 -8.53 4.95 0.45
CA LEU A 181 -7.76 4.30 -0.62
C LEU A 181 -6.34 3.91 -0.15
N VAL A 182 -5.68 4.78 0.62
CA VAL A 182 -4.37 4.46 1.20
C VAL A 182 -4.51 3.29 2.19
N LEU A 183 -5.56 3.27 3.01
CA LEU A 183 -5.84 2.16 3.93
C LEU A 183 -6.10 0.83 3.19
N LEU A 184 -6.87 0.82 2.09
CA LEU A 184 -7.04 -0.38 1.27
C LEU A 184 -5.71 -0.81 0.64
N GLY A 185 -4.92 0.14 0.13
CA GLY A 185 -3.61 -0.13 -0.45
C GLY A 185 -2.65 -0.73 0.56
N THR A 186 -2.56 -0.16 1.77
CA THR A 186 -1.70 -0.70 2.84
C THR A 186 -2.21 -2.04 3.36
N TRP A 187 -3.53 -2.29 3.37
CA TRP A 187 -4.07 -3.62 3.67
C TRP A 187 -3.71 -4.65 2.60
N LEU A 188 -3.70 -4.29 1.31
CA LEU A 188 -3.23 -5.20 0.26
C LEU A 188 -1.74 -5.53 0.43
N LEU A 189 -0.93 -4.59 0.92
CA LEU A 189 0.48 -4.86 1.24
C LEU A 189 0.64 -5.91 2.35
N THR A 190 -0.29 -5.98 3.31
CA THR A 190 -0.20 -7.00 4.38
C THR A 190 -0.39 -8.41 3.85
N GLN A 191 -1.05 -8.57 2.69
CA GLN A 191 -1.23 -9.88 2.04
C GLN A 191 0.07 -10.45 1.46
N LEU A 192 1.11 -9.63 1.33
CA LEU A 192 2.43 -10.07 0.91
C LEU A 192 3.20 -10.81 2.01
N SER A 193 2.78 -10.71 3.28
CA SER A 193 3.40 -11.48 4.37
C SER A 193 2.84 -12.90 4.36
N PRO A 194 3.64 -13.95 4.11
CA PRO A 194 3.16 -15.34 4.16
C PRO A 194 2.91 -15.83 5.59
N GLU A 195 3.40 -15.13 6.61
CA GLU A 195 3.35 -15.53 8.01
C GLU A 195 2.00 -15.25 8.67
N THR A 196 1.32 -14.20 8.22
CA THR A 196 0.02 -13.83 8.77
C THR A 196 -1.04 -14.82 8.27
N LEU A 197 -2.02 -15.11 9.13
CA LEU A 197 -3.25 -15.78 8.69
C LEU A 197 -3.91 -14.92 7.60
N LEU A 198 -4.66 -15.56 6.71
CA LEU A 198 -5.30 -14.88 5.57
C LEU A 198 -6.12 -13.67 6.05
N PHE A 199 -5.99 -12.52 5.37
CA PHE A 199 -6.69 -11.26 5.68
C PHE A 199 -6.49 -10.70 7.08
N THR A 200 -5.63 -11.33 7.89
CA THR A 200 -5.52 -11.01 9.31
C THR A 200 -4.72 -9.74 9.53
N THR A 201 -5.26 -8.89 10.39
CA THR A 201 -4.62 -7.66 10.86
C THR A 201 -4.86 -7.51 12.37
N GLY A 202 -4.07 -6.67 13.04
CA GLY A 202 -4.20 -6.43 14.48
C GLY A 202 -3.45 -7.40 15.38
N ASP A 203 -2.58 -8.24 14.84
CA ASP A 203 -1.73 -9.12 15.65
C ASP A 203 -0.67 -8.31 16.40
N LEU A 204 -0.86 -8.15 17.72
CA LEU A 204 0.06 -7.44 18.61
C LEU A 204 0.91 -8.40 19.44
N ARG A 205 0.79 -9.72 19.26
CA ARG A 205 1.45 -10.72 20.11
C ARG A 205 2.96 -10.53 20.13
N SER A 206 3.58 -10.27 18.98
CA SER A 206 5.02 -10.00 18.91
C SER A 206 5.43 -8.58 19.23
N VAL A 207 4.50 -7.63 19.19
CA VAL A 207 4.78 -6.23 19.47
C VAL A 207 4.79 -5.98 20.98
N LEU A 208 3.87 -6.63 21.69
CA LEU A 208 3.67 -6.50 23.13
C LEU A 208 4.10 -7.74 23.92
N GLU A 209 4.77 -8.69 23.26
CA GLU A 209 5.22 -9.97 23.84
C GLU A 209 4.10 -10.73 24.57
N LEU A 210 2.90 -10.73 23.99
CA LEU A 210 1.73 -11.37 24.59
C LEU A 210 1.81 -12.88 24.43
N THR A 211 1.51 -13.59 25.52
CA THR A 211 1.29 -15.04 25.47
C THR A 211 -0.13 -15.33 25.01
N PRO A 212 -0.35 -16.24 24.05
CA PRO A 212 -1.70 -16.62 23.63
C PRO A 212 -2.50 -17.12 24.83
N ALA A 213 -3.68 -16.54 25.05
CA ALA A 213 -4.54 -16.92 26.17
C ALA A 213 -5.14 -18.33 26.02
N VAL A 214 -5.23 -18.83 24.79
CA VAL A 214 -5.79 -20.14 24.46
C VAL A 214 -4.66 -21.10 24.07
N PRO A 215 -4.54 -22.28 24.70
CA PRO A 215 -3.55 -23.28 24.30
C PRO A 215 -3.88 -23.83 22.90
N TYR A 216 -2.84 -24.23 22.16
CA TYR A 216 -3.05 -24.80 20.83
C TYR A 216 -3.78 -26.15 20.93
N ALA A 217 -4.93 -26.23 20.27
CA ALA A 217 -5.67 -27.45 19.99
C ALA A 217 -6.22 -27.37 18.56
N ALA A 218 -6.02 -28.41 17.75
CA ALA A 218 -6.31 -28.37 16.32
C ALA A 218 -7.76 -27.96 15.99
N HIS A 219 -8.73 -28.49 16.72
CA HIS A 219 -10.15 -28.15 16.52
C HIS A 219 -10.45 -26.70 16.91
N SER A 220 -9.94 -26.23 18.04
CA SER A 220 -10.11 -24.84 18.49
C SER A 220 -9.42 -23.87 17.54
N PHE A 221 -8.23 -24.20 17.04
CA PHE A 221 -7.50 -23.39 16.07
C PHE A 221 -8.28 -23.25 14.76
N PHE A 222 -8.82 -24.34 14.22
CA PHE A 222 -9.67 -24.31 13.02
C PHE A 222 -10.84 -23.33 13.15
N VAL A 223 -11.56 -23.37 14.27
CA VAL A 223 -12.70 -22.46 14.51
C VAL A 223 -12.25 -21.01 14.65
N LEU A 224 -11.14 -20.77 15.35
CA LEU A 224 -10.56 -19.44 15.54
C LEU A 224 -10.07 -18.85 14.21
N GLU A 225 -9.35 -19.64 13.40
CA GLU A 225 -8.87 -19.26 12.08
C GLU A 225 -10.04 -18.87 11.16
N ALA A 226 -11.07 -19.72 11.07
CA ALA A 226 -12.27 -19.43 10.27
C ALA A 226 -12.99 -18.16 10.75
N SER A 227 -13.09 -17.97 12.07
CA SER A 227 -13.74 -16.80 12.66
C SER A 227 -12.96 -15.50 12.42
N VAL A 228 -11.65 -15.53 12.59
CA VAL A 228 -10.75 -14.40 12.30
C VAL A 228 -10.85 -14.00 10.83
N ILE A 229 -10.79 -14.97 9.92
CA ILE A 229 -10.86 -14.73 8.48
C ILE A 229 -12.24 -14.15 8.12
N ALA A 230 -13.34 -14.74 8.60
CA ALA A 230 -14.68 -14.25 8.35
C ALA A 230 -14.87 -12.79 8.83
N LEU A 231 -14.41 -12.46 10.04
CA LEU A 231 -14.49 -11.10 10.59
C LEU A 231 -13.66 -10.12 9.75
N ASN A 232 -12.42 -10.46 9.39
CA ASN A 232 -11.57 -9.58 8.59
C ASN A 232 -12.09 -9.42 7.15
N THR A 233 -12.69 -10.45 6.55
CA THR A 233 -13.41 -10.37 5.26
C THR A 233 -14.56 -9.36 5.35
N ILE A 234 -15.36 -9.41 6.42
CA ILE A 234 -16.45 -8.45 6.64
C ILE A 234 -15.90 -7.03 6.79
N VAL A 235 -14.88 -6.83 7.63
CA VAL A 235 -14.25 -5.51 7.84
C VAL A 235 -13.81 -4.90 6.52
N ILE A 236 -12.95 -5.62 5.78
CA ILE A 236 -12.35 -5.04 4.58
C ILE A 236 -13.38 -4.88 3.46
N GLY A 237 -14.35 -5.80 3.37
CA GLY A 237 -15.45 -5.71 2.40
C GLY A 237 -16.37 -4.53 2.67
N LEU A 238 -16.73 -4.28 3.93
CA LEU A 238 -17.54 -3.12 4.31
C LEU A 238 -16.77 -1.81 4.17
N LEU A 239 -15.49 -1.78 4.54
CA LEU A 239 -14.63 -0.61 4.32
C LEU A 239 -14.47 -0.31 2.83
N ALA A 240 -14.24 -1.32 1.98
CA ALA A 240 -14.19 -1.11 0.54
C ALA A 240 -15.55 -0.64 -0.01
N ARG A 241 -16.66 -1.18 0.50
CA ARG A 241 -18.02 -0.75 0.11
C ARG A 241 -18.29 0.71 0.41
N THR A 242 -17.79 1.28 1.51
CA THR A 242 -18.01 2.70 1.81
C THR A 242 -17.36 3.58 0.74
N LEU A 243 -16.21 3.18 0.19
CA LEU A 243 -15.50 3.94 -0.84
C LEU A 243 -16.14 3.84 -2.23
N LEU A 244 -16.97 2.83 -2.49
CA LEU A 244 -17.60 2.60 -3.79
C LEU A 244 -18.87 3.43 -3.97
N ALA A 245 -19.03 4.01 -5.16
CA ALA A 245 -20.27 4.67 -5.57
C ALA A 245 -21.41 3.65 -5.71
N ASP A 246 -22.65 4.07 -5.48
CA ASP A 246 -23.81 3.17 -5.54
C ASP A 246 -24.04 2.59 -6.94
N GLN A 247 -23.65 3.32 -7.98
CA GLN A 247 -23.69 2.91 -9.38
C GLN A 247 -22.57 1.94 -9.79
N ALA A 248 -21.56 1.70 -8.95
CA ALA A 248 -20.33 0.98 -9.30
C ALA A 248 -20.45 -0.56 -9.27
N ALA A 249 -21.67 -1.11 -9.35
CA ALA A 249 -21.94 -2.55 -9.22
C ALA A 249 -21.13 -3.19 -8.06
N PRO A 250 -21.40 -2.78 -6.80
CA PRO A 250 -20.49 -2.97 -5.67
C PRO A 250 -20.09 -4.43 -5.43
N HIS A 251 -20.97 -5.39 -5.70
CA HIS A 251 -20.66 -6.82 -5.59
C HIS A 251 -19.54 -7.26 -6.52
N LEU A 252 -19.55 -6.81 -7.79
CA LEU A 252 -18.50 -7.15 -8.75
C LEU A 252 -17.17 -6.47 -8.38
N ALA A 253 -17.22 -5.20 -7.98
CA ALA A 253 -16.02 -4.48 -7.54
C ALA A 253 -15.36 -5.15 -6.31
N LEU A 254 -16.17 -5.58 -5.33
CA LEU A 254 -15.69 -6.31 -4.17
C LEU A 254 -15.14 -7.70 -4.54
N LEU A 255 -15.83 -8.43 -5.42
CA LEU A 255 -15.34 -9.72 -5.92
C LEU A 255 -13.96 -9.57 -6.56
N LEU A 256 -13.79 -8.61 -7.47
CA LEU A 256 -12.51 -8.34 -8.12
C LEU A 256 -11.43 -7.91 -7.13
N PHE A 257 -11.79 -7.11 -6.11
CA PHE A 257 -10.88 -6.72 -5.05
C PHE A 257 -10.39 -7.92 -4.23
N PHE A 258 -11.29 -8.83 -3.82
CA PHE A 258 -10.89 -10.04 -3.11
C PHE A 258 -10.09 -10.99 -3.97
N VAL A 259 -10.44 -11.16 -5.25
CA VAL A 259 -9.63 -11.96 -6.20
C VAL A 259 -8.22 -11.40 -6.31
N LEU A 260 -8.07 -10.07 -6.40
CA LEU A 260 -6.76 -9.42 -6.40
C LEU A 260 -6.00 -9.70 -5.09
N ALA A 261 -6.65 -9.58 -3.93
CA ALA A 261 -6.02 -9.84 -2.64
C ALA A 261 -5.52 -11.30 -2.52
N LEU A 262 -6.33 -12.26 -2.95
CA LEU A 262 -5.97 -13.69 -2.97
C LEU A 262 -4.85 -13.97 -3.99
N ALA A 263 -4.87 -13.31 -5.14
CA ALA A 263 -3.80 -13.42 -6.14
C ALA A 263 -2.48 -12.87 -5.61
N ILE A 264 -2.50 -11.73 -4.92
CA ILE A 264 -1.33 -11.16 -4.23
C ILE A 264 -0.81 -12.14 -3.19
N ARG A 265 -1.68 -12.70 -2.34
CA ARG A 265 -1.30 -13.69 -1.32
C ARG A 265 -0.66 -14.94 -1.93
N THR A 266 -1.26 -15.47 -2.99
CA THR A 266 -0.77 -16.66 -3.71
C THR A 266 0.58 -16.41 -4.36
N PHE A 267 0.72 -15.27 -5.04
CA PHE A 267 1.98 -14.87 -5.67
C PHE A 267 3.08 -14.66 -4.63
N ALA A 268 2.76 -13.99 -3.50
CA ALA A 268 3.70 -13.79 -2.42
C ALA A 268 4.17 -15.12 -1.82
N ALA A 269 3.26 -16.06 -1.53
CA ALA A 269 3.63 -17.38 -1.04
C ALA A 269 4.53 -18.14 -2.04
N ALA A 270 4.20 -18.08 -3.34
CA ALA A 270 4.97 -18.75 -4.39
C ALA A 270 6.40 -18.21 -4.54
N VAL A 271 6.56 -16.88 -4.44
CA VAL A 271 7.85 -16.21 -4.64
C VAL A 271 8.69 -16.17 -3.37
N LEU A 272 8.07 -15.95 -2.20
CA LEU A 272 8.78 -15.71 -0.95
C LEU A 272 9.00 -16.98 -0.12
N VAL A 273 8.15 -18.00 -0.26
CA VAL A 273 8.29 -19.29 0.45
C VAL A 273 8.81 -20.35 -0.52
N ALA A 274 7.95 -20.83 -1.41
CA ALA A 274 8.29 -21.77 -2.47
C ALA A 274 7.11 -21.88 -3.46
N PRO A 275 7.35 -22.13 -4.76
CA PRO A 275 6.26 -22.28 -5.73
C PRO A 275 5.26 -23.38 -5.38
N GLN A 276 5.69 -24.42 -4.67
CA GLN A 276 4.85 -25.54 -4.25
C GLN A 276 3.91 -25.14 -3.09
N GLU A 277 4.29 -24.14 -2.29
CA GLU A 277 3.53 -23.65 -1.13
C GLU A 277 2.59 -22.48 -1.51
N ALA A 278 2.41 -22.21 -2.80
CA ALA A 278 1.61 -21.08 -3.30
C ALA A 278 0.17 -21.05 -2.74
N PHE A 279 -0.40 -22.22 -2.47
CA PHE A 279 -1.75 -22.39 -1.92
C PHE A 279 -1.75 -22.88 -0.46
N ALA A 280 -0.60 -22.88 0.23
CA ALA A 280 -0.50 -23.33 1.62
C ALA A 280 -1.36 -22.51 2.60
N TRP A 281 -1.71 -21.28 2.21
CA TRP A 281 -2.62 -20.41 2.95
C TRP A 281 -4.09 -20.83 2.87
N LEU A 282 -4.47 -21.69 1.91
CA LEU A 282 -5.83 -22.18 1.72
C LEU A 282 -6.10 -23.39 2.63
N THR A 283 -6.05 -23.15 3.94
CA THR A 283 -6.38 -24.14 4.96
C THR A 283 -7.89 -24.40 5.00
N PRO A 284 -8.36 -25.52 5.58
CA PRO A 284 -9.79 -25.74 5.79
C PRO A 284 -10.45 -24.61 6.59
N GLY A 285 -9.73 -24.01 7.55
CA GLY A 285 -10.20 -22.85 8.31
C GLY A 285 -10.35 -21.63 7.41
N ALA A 286 -9.41 -21.40 6.49
CA ALA A 286 -9.49 -20.33 5.51
C ALA A 286 -10.64 -20.51 4.51
N GLU A 287 -10.86 -21.71 3.99
CA GLU A 287 -11.99 -22.01 3.09
C GLU A 287 -13.33 -21.69 3.77
N LEU A 288 -13.53 -22.21 4.99
CA LEU A 288 -14.75 -21.97 5.74
C LEU A 288 -14.90 -20.50 6.14
N GLY A 289 -13.82 -19.85 6.57
CA GLY A 289 -13.81 -18.43 6.95
C GLY A 289 -14.15 -17.51 5.77
N LEU A 290 -13.60 -17.78 4.58
CA LEU A 290 -13.94 -17.06 3.35
C LEU A 290 -15.40 -17.26 2.95
N LEU A 291 -15.92 -18.49 3.06
CA LEU A 291 -17.30 -18.80 2.74
C LEU A 291 -18.27 -18.09 3.70
N ILE A 292 -18.05 -18.22 5.01
CA ILE A 292 -18.88 -17.55 6.04
C ILE A 292 -18.77 -16.03 5.88
N GLY A 293 -17.56 -15.50 5.77
CA GLY A 293 -17.29 -14.08 5.59
C GLY A 293 -17.95 -13.52 4.32
N GLY A 294 -17.90 -14.25 3.20
CA GLY A 294 -18.52 -13.84 1.95
C GLY A 294 -20.04 -13.85 1.99
N VAL A 295 -20.65 -14.88 2.61
CA VAL A 295 -22.11 -14.95 2.80
C VAL A 295 -22.59 -13.83 3.72
N LEU A 296 -21.95 -13.67 4.89
CA LEU A 296 -22.30 -12.62 5.84
C LEU A 296 -22.09 -11.23 5.23
N LEU A 297 -20.96 -10.98 4.59
CA LEU A 297 -20.72 -9.71 3.89
C LEU A 297 -21.83 -9.44 2.88
N SER A 298 -22.21 -10.42 2.04
CA SER A 298 -23.27 -10.25 1.05
C SER A 298 -24.61 -9.84 1.68
N LEU A 299 -24.95 -10.41 2.84
CA LEU A 299 -26.14 -10.02 3.60
C LEU A 299 -25.99 -8.62 4.20
N LEU A 300 -24.82 -8.29 4.78
CA LEU A 300 -24.55 -6.99 5.39
C LEU A 300 -24.51 -5.85 4.37
N LEU A 301 -24.20 -6.13 3.11
CA LEU A 301 -24.23 -5.13 2.03
C LEU A 301 -25.65 -4.60 1.76
N LEU A 302 -26.69 -5.36 2.11
CA LEU A 302 -28.10 -4.97 2.00
C LEU A 302 -28.51 -3.92 3.04
N LEU A 303 -27.70 -3.72 4.09
CA LEU A 303 -28.01 -2.79 5.17
C LEU A 303 -27.68 -1.33 4.79
N PRO A 304 -28.38 -0.36 5.41
CA PRO A 304 -28.06 1.06 5.30
C PRO A 304 -26.62 1.39 5.69
N ALA A 305 -26.07 2.47 5.09
CA ALA A 305 -24.67 2.86 5.26
C ALA A 305 -24.21 3.04 6.73
N PRO A 306 -24.99 3.69 7.63
CA PRO A 306 -24.57 3.85 9.02
C PRO A 306 -24.41 2.51 9.76
N ILE A 307 -25.31 1.56 9.49
CA ILE A 307 -25.26 0.22 10.10
C ILE A 307 -24.04 -0.55 9.60
N ARG A 308 -23.74 -0.47 8.30
CA ARG A 308 -22.54 -1.10 7.72
C ARG A 308 -21.26 -0.60 8.39
N ILE A 309 -21.14 0.70 8.64
CA ILE A 309 -19.95 1.28 9.28
C ILE A 309 -19.84 0.85 10.73
N ALA A 310 -20.96 0.87 11.47
CA ALA A 310 -20.99 0.39 12.85
C ALA A 310 -20.57 -1.08 12.94
N LEU A 311 -21.11 -1.93 12.06
CA LEU A 311 -20.76 -3.36 12.01
C LEU A 311 -19.31 -3.58 11.57
N ALA A 312 -18.78 -2.78 10.64
CA ALA A 312 -17.36 -2.83 10.28
C ALA A 312 -16.46 -2.50 11.47
N GLY A 313 -16.80 -1.47 12.26
CA GLY A 313 -16.08 -1.11 13.48
C GLY A 313 -16.13 -2.20 14.55
N VAL A 314 -17.32 -2.78 14.80
CA VAL A 314 -17.48 -3.89 15.74
C VAL A 314 -16.71 -5.13 15.30
N ALA A 315 -16.82 -5.51 14.02
CA ALA A 315 -16.08 -6.64 13.46
C ALA A 315 -14.56 -6.41 13.51
N LEU A 316 -14.09 -5.17 13.33
CA LEU A 316 -12.67 -4.82 13.41
C LEU A 316 -12.12 -4.99 14.83
N MET A 317 -12.87 -4.52 15.83
CA MET A 317 -12.50 -4.70 17.24
C MET A 317 -12.53 -6.18 17.63
N ALA A 318 -13.60 -6.90 17.27
CA ALA A 318 -13.75 -8.32 17.57
C ALA A 318 -12.65 -9.16 16.88
N GLY A 319 -12.38 -8.90 15.61
CA GLY A 319 -11.33 -9.57 14.84
C GLY A 319 -9.95 -9.33 15.45
N SER A 320 -9.63 -8.07 15.76
CA SER A 320 -8.34 -7.72 16.39
C SER A 320 -8.17 -8.39 17.76
N ALA A 321 -9.22 -8.42 18.59
CA ALA A 321 -9.19 -9.14 19.87
C ALA A 321 -8.98 -10.65 19.65
N LEU A 322 -9.74 -11.25 18.73
CA LEU A 322 -9.68 -12.69 18.48
C LEU A 322 -8.31 -13.14 17.96
N VAL A 323 -7.67 -12.35 17.09
CA VAL A 323 -6.32 -12.62 16.58
C VAL A 323 -5.30 -12.72 17.71
N ASN A 324 -5.39 -11.83 18.71
CA ASN A 324 -4.47 -11.84 19.85
C ASN A 324 -4.76 -12.97 20.85
N LEU A 325 -5.99 -13.50 20.87
CA LEU A 325 -6.35 -14.67 21.68
C LEU A 325 -5.97 -16.00 21.01
N THR A 326 -5.90 -16.01 19.67
CA THR A 326 -5.62 -17.21 18.88
C THR A 326 -4.18 -17.66 19.10
N PRO A 327 -3.88 -18.97 19.22
CA PRO A 327 -2.51 -19.46 19.28
C PRO A 327 -1.76 -19.23 17.97
N ALA A 328 -0.43 -19.31 18.01
CA ALA A 328 0.39 -19.21 16.80
C ALA A 328 0.09 -20.39 15.85
N ASN A 329 0.15 -20.14 14.54
CA ASN A 329 -0.06 -21.19 13.54
C ASN A 329 1.25 -21.99 13.36
N PRO A 330 1.26 -23.32 13.52
CA PRO A 330 2.45 -24.13 13.24
C PRO A 330 2.97 -23.97 11.80
N TYR A 331 2.10 -23.76 10.82
CA TYR A 331 2.48 -23.54 9.43
C TYR A 331 3.15 -22.18 9.22
N SER A 332 2.74 -21.13 9.95
CA SER A 332 3.41 -19.83 9.87
C SER A 332 4.82 -19.89 10.43
N GLU A 333 5.06 -20.67 11.48
CA GLU A 333 6.40 -20.90 12.05
C GLU A 333 7.32 -21.63 11.06
N ALA A 334 6.80 -22.64 10.35
CA ALA A 334 7.56 -23.35 9.32
C ALA A 334 7.89 -22.44 8.12
N ALA A 335 6.93 -21.63 7.66
CA ALA A 335 7.16 -20.65 6.60
C ALA A 335 8.19 -19.58 7.02
N LEU A 336 8.12 -19.12 8.27
CA LEU A 336 9.04 -18.16 8.87
C LEU A 336 10.46 -18.73 9.01
N ALA A 337 10.60 -20.01 9.35
CA ALA A 337 11.88 -20.71 9.42
C ALA A 337 12.53 -20.89 8.04
N ALA A 338 11.75 -21.24 7.01
CA ALA A 338 12.22 -21.31 5.62
C ALA A 338 12.64 -19.92 5.11
N TRP A 339 11.88 -18.89 5.46
CA TRP A 339 12.12 -17.53 4.98
C TRP A 339 13.28 -16.81 5.68
N ARG A 340 13.57 -17.12 6.95
CA ARG A 340 14.77 -16.62 7.65
C ARG A 340 16.09 -16.97 6.94
N GLN A 341 16.08 -17.95 6.04
CA GLN A 341 17.23 -18.31 5.23
C GLN A 341 17.39 -17.45 3.95
N GLY A 342 16.42 -16.58 3.62
CA GLY A 342 16.39 -15.74 2.41
C GLY A 342 16.73 -14.26 2.62
N HIS A 343 17.06 -13.58 1.52
CA HIS A 343 17.50 -12.17 1.45
C HIS A 343 16.42 -11.10 1.76
N PHE A 344 15.16 -11.47 2.03
CA PHE A 344 14.00 -10.55 2.07
C PHE A 344 13.48 -10.19 3.47
N LEU A 345 14.31 -10.34 4.51
CA LEU A 345 13.95 -10.08 5.91
C LEU A 345 13.33 -8.69 6.15
N ASN A 346 13.76 -7.68 5.38
CA ASN A 346 13.30 -6.29 5.53
C ASN A 346 11.82 -6.11 5.16
N PHE A 347 11.36 -6.86 4.16
CA PHE A 347 10.01 -6.72 3.62
C PHE A 347 8.96 -7.38 4.54
N ASN A 348 9.37 -8.45 5.22
CA ASN A 348 8.58 -9.10 6.25
C ASN A 348 8.24 -8.15 7.41
N GLY A 349 9.27 -7.55 8.02
CA GLY A 349 9.09 -6.69 9.17
C GLY A 349 8.06 -5.59 8.89
N LEU A 350 8.16 -4.95 7.73
CA LEU A 350 7.26 -3.86 7.35
C LEU A 350 5.81 -4.33 7.21
N THR A 351 5.59 -5.38 6.42
CA THR A 351 4.24 -5.91 6.17
C THR A 351 3.60 -6.40 7.46
N ARG A 352 4.39 -6.95 8.39
CA ARG A 352 3.97 -7.31 9.75
C ARG A 352 3.59 -6.08 10.58
N TRP A 353 4.43 -5.06 10.66
CA TRP A 353 4.10 -3.84 11.43
C TRP A 353 2.86 -3.13 10.87
N VAL A 354 2.75 -3.04 9.54
CA VAL A 354 1.56 -2.52 8.89
C VAL A 354 0.36 -3.37 9.29
N ALA A 355 0.43 -4.70 9.20
CA ALA A 355 -0.66 -5.59 9.60
C ALA A 355 -1.05 -5.43 11.08
N SER A 356 -0.08 -5.32 11.98
CA SER A 356 -0.29 -5.15 13.42
C SER A 356 -1.01 -3.85 13.74
N PHE A 357 -0.62 -2.73 13.11
CA PHE A 357 -1.19 -1.41 13.44
C PHE A 357 -2.37 -1.00 12.56
N TRP A 358 -2.63 -1.70 11.46
CA TRP A 358 -3.67 -1.33 10.50
C TRP A 358 -5.05 -1.10 11.15
N PRO A 359 -5.56 -1.99 12.02
CA PRO A 359 -6.87 -1.80 12.65
C PRO A 359 -6.98 -0.51 13.47
N PHE A 360 -5.89 -0.11 14.12
CA PHE A 360 -5.84 1.06 14.99
C PHE A 360 -5.87 2.37 14.20
N ILE A 361 -5.51 2.34 12.92
CA ILE A 361 -5.64 3.47 11.99
C ILE A 361 -6.99 3.40 11.26
N ALA A 362 -7.44 2.20 10.89
CA ALA A 362 -8.71 2.01 10.17
C ALA A 362 -9.93 2.35 11.04
N LEU A 363 -9.90 2.08 12.35
CA LEU A 363 -11.02 2.35 13.24
C LEU A 363 -11.35 3.85 13.35
N PRO A 364 -10.39 4.76 13.64
CA PRO A 364 -10.64 6.21 13.58
C PRO A 364 -11.18 6.66 12.22
N TYR A 365 -10.67 6.10 11.12
CA TYR A 365 -11.17 6.42 9.78
C TYR A 365 -12.64 6.02 9.59
N LEU A 366 -13.04 4.82 10.00
CA LEU A 366 -14.44 4.39 9.96
C LEU A 366 -15.34 5.32 10.79
N THR A 367 -14.88 5.75 11.97
CA THR A 367 -15.65 6.71 12.79
C THR A 367 -15.76 8.09 12.15
N LEU A 368 -14.73 8.54 11.44
CA LEU A 368 -14.75 9.80 10.70
C LEU A 368 -15.81 9.73 9.59
N VAL A 369 -15.76 8.70 8.76
CA VAL A 369 -16.71 8.51 7.65
C VAL A 369 -18.15 8.35 8.16
N GLY A 370 -18.35 7.63 9.26
CA GLY A 370 -19.68 7.39 9.85
C GLY A 370 -20.38 8.64 10.40
N ARG A 371 -19.67 9.75 10.62
CA ARG A 371 -20.28 11.02 11.06
C ARG A 371 -20.88 11.83 9.91
N HIS A 372 -20.54 11.49 8.67
CA HIS A 372 -20.91 12.24 7.46
C HIS A 372 -21.90 11.49 6.56
N LEU A 373 -22.38 10.32 7.00
CA LEU A 373 -23.38 9.47 6.33
C LEU A 373 -24.58 9.29 7.25
#